data_AF-A0A0X8G8M7-F1
#
_entry.id   AF-A0A0X8G8M7-F1
#
_cell.length_a   1.000
_cell.length_b   1.000
_cell.length_c   1.000
_cell.angle_alpha   90.00
_cell.angle_beta   90.00
_cell.angle_gamma   90.00
#
_symmetry.space_group_name_H-M   'P 1'
#
loop_
_entity.id
_entity.type
_entity.pdbx_description
1 polymer ?
#
loop_
_entity_poly.entity_id
_entity_poly.type
_entity_poly.pdbx_seq_one_letter_code
_entity_poly.pdbx_strand_id
1 'polypeptide(L)'
;MDFKIYFFYLLSITLIFNSCSPHINKASTAKKVTYPAAPATPRIQYLTSISSSLDIAKKQSAFTKSIVGENQTLPIYKPYGLFMRNGKLYICDVSLGGGLEIIDFETNKFNYFIPEGQYRLKLPLNCYVDKNNKLYITDIALQKVFVFDGDGTYITSFGKDKNIKPSDVFVNSQNIFVADSGNNRINVYNKETYKFEYYFPKSESGDANYLYKPANLTITNNKVFVSDMGSGDIKIFTLKGVYLKTISKYGKNIGDLVRPKGIAVDKEENIYVVDASFENVQIFNKKGELLLFFGGHYKSKGDMWLPTKVMIDYDNLKYFEKYVDQKFDLKYLIFVANQYGPDKVSIYGRITPKKKE
;
A
#
# COMPACT_ATOMS: atom_id res chain seq x y z
N MET A 1 -38.75 44.92 76.75
CA MET A 1 -38.91 45.03 75.28
C MET A 1 -37.58 44.65 74.63
N ASP A 2 -37.31 43.36 74.74
CA ASP A 2 -36.58 42.41 73.89
C ASP A 2 -35.65 42.87 72.76
N PHE A 3 -34.38 42.55 73.03
CA PHE A 3 -33.31 42.12 72.13
C PHE A 3 -33.76 41.26 70.94
N LYS A 4 -33.22 41.54 69.74
CA LYS A 4 -32.99 40.52 68.70
C LYS A 4 -31.60 40.69 68.04
N ILE A 5 -30.81 39.65 68.23
CA ILE A 5 -29.54 39.27 67.59
C ILE A 5 -29.85 38.59 66.25
N TYR A 6 -29.00 38.76 65.22
CA TYR A 6 -28.57 37.71 64.26
C TYR A 6 -27.31 38.21 63.51
N PHE A 7 -26.10 37.85 63.95
CA PHE A 7 -25.24 36.74 63.46
C PHE A 7 -24.74 36.88 62.01
N PHE A 8 -23.57 37.49 61.82
CA PHE A 8 -22.75 37.37 60.61
C PHE A 8 -21.70 36.26 60.82
N TYR A 9 -21.83 35.15 60.09
CA TYR A 9 -20.78 34.13 59.99
C TYR A 9 -19.71 34.60 58.99
N LEU A 10 -18.49 34.82 59.47
CA LEU A 10 -17.30 34.93 58.64
C LEU A 10 -16.79 33.49 58.37
N LEU A 11 -17.01 32.97 57.18
CA LEU A 11 -16.44 31.68 56.76
C LEU A 11 -15.08 31.95 56.09
N SER A 12 -14.00 31.65 56.82
CA SER A 12 -12.63 31.64 56.32
C SER A 12 -12.41 30.39 55.44
N ILE A 13 -12.32 30.59 54.13
CA ILE A 13 -11.97 29.52 53.17
C ILE A 13 -10.45 29.44 53.08
N THR A 14 -9.86 28.47 53.79
CA THR A 14 -8.47 28.04 53.61
C THR A 14 -8.32 27.29 52.28
N LEU A 15 -7.66 27.91 51.31
CA LEU A 15 -7.21 27.29 50.06
C LEU A 15 -6.05 26.32 50.34
N ILE A 16 -6.34 25.02 50.32
CA ILE A 16 -5.32 23.97 50.30
C ILE A 16 -4.82 23.86 48.85
N PHE A 17 -3.64 24.42 48.57
CA PHE A 17 -2.91 24.15 47.32
C PHE A 17 -2.39 22.71 47.35
N ASN A 18 -3.15 21.77 46.77
CA ASN A 18 -2.61 20.48 46.37
C ASN A 18 -1.63 20.70 45.21
N SER A 19 -0.34 20.74 45.55
CA SER A 19 0.76 20.62 44.61
C SER A 19 0.81 19.18 44.09
N CYS A 20 0.04 18.90 43.05
CA CYS A 20 0.31 17.73 42.21
C CYS A 20 1.55 18.05 41.37
N SER A 21 2.72 17.60 41.83
CA SER A 21 3.91 17.53 40.98
C SER A 21 3.56 16.73 39.72
N PRO A 22 3.74 17.27 38.51
CA PRO A 22 3.59 16.47 37.32
C PRO A 22 4.73 15.46 37.36
N HIS A 23 4.39 14.19 37.63
CA HIS A 23 5.25 13.09 37.25
C HIS A 23 5.50 13.26 35.75
N ILE A 24 6.69 13.75 35.40
CA ILE A 24 7.24 13.69 34.06
C ILE A 24 7.36 12.20 33.79
N ASN A 25 6.31 11.61 33.24
CA ASN A 25 6.40 10.38 32.50
C ASN A 25 7.42 10.68 31.41
N LYS A 26 8.69 10.29 31.64
CA LYS A 26 9.64 10.09 30.57
C LYS A 26 8.90 9.23 29.57
N ALA A 27 8.46 9.84 28.47
CA ALA A 27 7.81 9.13 27.40
C ALA A 27 8.75 7.97 27.06
N SER A 28 8.33 6.75 27.40
CA SER A 28 8.99 5.54 26.91
C SER A 28 9.05 5.73 25.41
N THR A 29 10.24 6.02 24.87
CA THR A 29 10.43 6.14 23.44
C THR A 29 10.20 4.73 22.91
N ALA A 30 8.96 4.47 22.48
CA ALA A 30 8.54 3.16 22.04
C ALA A 30 9.60 2.61 21.08
N LYS A 31 10.13 1.42 21.40
CA LYS A 31 11.21 0.80 20.64
C LYS A 31 10.83 0.75 19.16
N LYS A 32 11.64 1.40 18.33
CA LYS A 32 11.43 1.43 16.87
C LYS A 32 11.64 0.02 16.31
N VAL A 33 10.72 -0.43 15.45
CA VAL A 33 10.79 -1.73 14.80
C VAL A 33 11.64 -1.60 13.54
N THR A 34 12.70 -2.40 13.46
CA THR A 34 13.74 -2.30 12.43
C THR A 34 14.14 -3.68 11.90
N TYR A 35 14.58 -3.71 10.64
CA TYR A 35 14.97 -4.92 9.93
C TYR A 35 16.34 -4.73 9.25
N PRO A 36 17.32 -5.64 9.47
CA PRO A 36 17.29 -6.65 10.53
C PRO A 36 17.22 -5.99 11.92
N ALA A 37 16.76 -6.74 12.92
CA ALA A 37 16.76 -6.26 14.30
C ALA A 37 18.21 -6.11 14.82
N ALA A 38 18.37 -5.27 15.85
CA ALA A 38 19.64 -5.15 16.56
C ALA A 38 20.15 -6.54 17.03
N PRO A 39 21.47 -6.78 16.99
CA PRO A 39 22.56 -5.81 16.84
C PRO A 39 22.97 -5.49 15.39
N ALA A 40 22.40 -6.14 14.38
CA ALA A 40 22.74 -5.86 12.98
C ALA A 40 22.30 -4.45 12.57
N THR A 41 22.99 -3.84 11.59
CA THR A 41 22.65 -2.50 11.09
C THR A 41 21.28 -2.49 10.42
N PRO A 42 20.30 -1.72 10.94
CA PRO A 42 19.00 -1.59 10.31
C PRO A 42 19.07 -1.01 8.90
N ARG A 43 18.27 -1.57 8.00
CA ARG A 43 18.11 -1.09 6.62
C ARG A 43 16.68 -0.66 6.33
N ILE A 44 15.72 -1.20 7.08
CA ILE A 44 14.29 -0.87 7.00
C ILE A 44 13.77 -0.57 8.40
N GLN A 45 12.89 0.41 8.51
CA GLN A 45 12.17 0.74 9.75
C GLN A 45 10.67 0.74 9.48
N TYR A 46 9.87 0.15 10.38
CA TYR A 46 8.43 0.42 10.40
C TYR A 46 8.18 1.86 10.89
N LEU A 47 7.39 2.62 10.13
CA LEU A 47 7.13 4.03 10.41
C LEU A 47 5.77 4.21 11.10
N THR A 48 4.71 3.76 10.44
CA THR A 48 3.32 3.91 10.88
C THR A 48 2.41 3.01 10.05
N SER A 49 1.12 2.99 10.36
CA SER A 49 0.05 2.42 9.53
C SER A 49 -1.05 3.45 9.28
N ILE A 50 -1.86 3.19 8.26
CA ILE A 50 -3.11 3.90 7.94
C ILE A 50 -4.21 2.86 7.82
N SER A 51 -5.30 3.04 8.58
CA SER A 51 -6.43 2.12 8.63
C SER A 51 -7.78 2.82 8.51
N SER A 52 -7.83 4.14 8.63
CA SER A 52 -9.02 4.94 8.41
C SER A 52 -8.70 6.40 8.13
N SER A 53 -9.73 7.19 7.83
CA SER A 53 -9.62 8.65 7.72
C SER A 53 -9.07 9.34 8.98
N LEU A 54 -9.18 8.73 10.17
CA LEU A 54 -8.66 9.30 11.42
C LEU A 54 -7.12 9.35 11.46
N ASP A 55 -6.45 8.48 10.72
CA ASP A 55 -4.98 8.43 10.66
C ASP A 55 -4.40 9.54 9.76
N ILE A 56 -5.26 10.16 8.94
CA ILE A 56 -4.93 11.21 7.97
C ILE A 56 -5.44 12.57 8.44
N ALA A 57 -6.69 12.63 8.91
CA ALA A 57 -7.35 13.87 9.23
C ALA A 57 -6.67 14.61 10.39
N LYS A 58 -6.62 15.94 10.31
CA LYS A 58 -6.26 16.76 11.47
C LYS A 58 -7.28 16.54 12.57
N LYS A 59 -6.81 16.39 13.83
CA LYS A 59 -7.69 16.30 14.99
C LYS A 59 -8.64 17.50 15.02
N GLN A 60 -9.95 17.24 15.02
CA GLN A 60 -10.95 18.30 15.24
C GLN A 60 -10.81 18.85 16.67
N SER A 61 -10.84 20.17 16.81
CA SER A 61 -10.92 20.80 18.13
C SER A 61 -12.28 20.48 18.79
N ALA A 62 -12.33 20.49 20.12
CA ALA A 62 -13.57 20.26 20.87
C ALA A 62 -14.68 21.26 20.47
N PHE A 63 -14.30 22.51 20.24
CA PHE A 63 -15.21 23.56 19.76
C PHE A 63 -15.78 23.24 18.37
N THR A 64 -14.94 22.79 17.43
CA THR A 64 -15.38 22.41 16.09
C THR A 64 -16.34 21.23 16.12
N LYS A 65 -16.06 20.22 16.94
CA LYS A 65 -16.96 19.06 17.14
C LYS A 65 -18.34 19.49 17.66
N SER A 66 -18.37 20.47 18.55
CA SER A 66 -19.63 20.99 19.10
C SER A 66 -20.49 21.74 18.09
N ILE A 67 -19.89 22.31 17.02
CA ILE A 67 -20.62 23.09 16.02
C ILE A 67 -21.03 22.22 14.83
N VAL A 68 -20.12 21.39 14.33
CA VAL A 68 -20.29 20.67 13.05
C VAL A 68 -20.56 19.18 13.27
N GLY A 69 -20.50 18.69 14.51
CA GLY A 69 -20.57 17.26 14.83
C GLY A 69 -19.21 16.56 14.68
N GLU A 70 -19.16 15.28 15.07
CA GLU A 70 -17.97 14.46 14.85
C GLU A 70 -17.91 13.97 13.40
N ASN A 71 -16.73 14.07 12.79
CA ASN A 71 -16.52 13.52 11.45
C ASN A 71 -16.79 12.02 11.43
N GLN A 72 -17.57 11.56 10.46
CA GLN A 72 -17.73 10.14 10.19
C GLN A 72 -16.37 9.53 9.83
N THR A 73 -16.02 8.46 10.53
CA THR A 73 -14.80 7.72 10.23
C THR A 73 -15.02 6.87 8.98
N LEU A 74 -14.13 7.01 8.00
CA LEU A 74 -14.11 6.22 6.78
C LEU A 74 -13.04 5.13 6.96
N PRO A 75 -13.41 3.87 7.24
CA PRO A 75 -12.44 2.81 7.42
C PRO A 75 -11.86 2.31 6.09
N ILE A 76 -10.70 1.67 6.16
CA ILE A 76 -10.19 0.74 5.16
C ILE A 76 -10.54 -0.67 5.64
N TYR A 77 -11.21 -1.46 4.80
CA TYR A 77 -11.75 -2.78 5.15
C TYR A 77 -10.78 -3.92 4.82
N LYS A 78 -10.56 -4.21 3.53
CA LYS A 78 -9.68 -5.26 3.01
C LYS A 78 -8.91 -4.73 1.79
N PRO A 79 -7.85 -3.92 2.02
CA PRO A 79 -7.08 -3.34 0.93
C PRO A 79 -6.34 -4.45 0.16
N TYR A 80 -6.39 -4.38 -1.16
CA TYR A 80 -5.70 -5.30 -2.05
C TYR A 80 -4.66 -4.56 -2.89
N GLY A 81 -5.09 -3.64 -3.72
CA GLY A 81 -4.20 -2.86 -4.60
C GLY A 81 -3.83 -1.52 -4.00
N LEU A 82 -2.61 -1.07 -4.24
CA LEU A 82 -2.11 0.26 -3.86
C LEU A 82 -1.42 0.90 -5.06
N PHE A 83 -1.63 2.20 -5.24
CA PHE A 83 -0.86 3.00 -6.18
C PHE A 83 -0.73 4.45 -5.69
N MET A 84 0.46 5.04 -5.82
CA MET A 84 0.72 6.44 -5.48
C MET A 84 1.00 7.25 -6.73
N ARG A 85 0.37 8.41 -6.83
CA ARG A 85 0.67 9.40 -7.88
C ARG A 85 0.36 10.79 -7.35
N ASN A 86 1.28 11.74 -7.56
CA ASN A 86 1.09 13.16 -7.24
C ASN A 86 0.56 13.38 -5.81
N GLY A 87 1.21 12.76 -4.81
CA GLY A 87 0.82 12.88 -3.40
C GLY A 87 -0.48 12.18 -3.01
N LYS A 88 -1.12 11.45 -3.93
CA LYS A 88 -2.36 10.71 -3.69
C LYS A 88 -2.11 9.20 -3.70
N LEU A 89 -2.50 8.53 -2.63
CA LEU A 89 -2.56 7.08 -2.52
C LEU A 89 -3.97 6.59 -2.85
N TYR A 90 -4.04 5.72 -3.84
CA TYR A 90 -5.24 5.02 -4.28
C TYR A 90 -5.20 3.60 -3.72
N ILE A 91 -6.28 3.19 -3.07
CA ILE A 91 -6.40 1.88 -2.43
C ILE A 91 -7.59 1.16 -3.07
N CYS A 92 -7.35 0.00 -3.69
CA CYS A 92 -8.43 -0.87 -4.12
C CYS A 92 -8.81 -1.77 -2.96
N ASP A 93 -9.97 -1.53 -2.37
CA ASP A 93 -10.51 -2.31 -1.27
C ASP A 93 -11.62 -3.24 -1.74
N VAL A 94 -11.37 -4.54 -1.63
CA VAL A 94 -12.29 -5.58 -2.12
C VAL A 94 -13.56 -5.72 -1.27
N SER A 95 -13.67 -4.98 -0.17
CA SER A 95 -14.80 -4.98 0.76
C SER A 95 -15.43 -3.59 0.97
N LEU A 96 -14.99 -2.56 0.25
CA LEU A 96 -15.59 -1.22 0.28
C LEU A 96 -16.97 -1.15 -0.41
N GLY A 97 -17.28 -2.11 -1.29
CA GLY A 97 -18.57 -2.17 -2.00
C GLY A 97 -18.55 -1.57 -3.42
N GLY A 98 -17.40 -1.66 -4.10
CA GLY A 98 -17.25 -1.27 -5.50
C GLY A 98 -16.55 0.06 -5.72
N GLY A 99 -15.51 0.35 -4.94
CA GLY A 99 -14.78 1.61 -5.03
C GLY A 99 -13.33 1.51 -4.57
N LEU A 100 -12.74 2.69 -4.40
CA LEU A 100 -11.39 2.87 -3.90
C LEU A 100 -11.38 3.93 -2.79
N GLU A 101 -10.47 3.80 -1.83
CA GLU A 101 -10.07 4.92 -0.99
C GLU A 101 -9.03 5.77 -1.73
N ILE A 102 -9.15 7.09 -1.61
CA ILE A 102 -8.19 8.06 -2.12
C ILE A 102 -7.74 8.93 -0.95
N ILE A 103 -6.45 8.83 -0.62
CA ILE A 103 -5.79 9.60 0.42
C ILE A 103 -4.88 10.61 -0.24
N ASP A 104 -5.09 11.89 0.04
CA ASP A 104 -4.26 12.99 -0.44
C ASP A 104 -3.41 13.50 0.73
N PHE A 105 -2.10 13.25 0.67
CA PHE A 105 -1.16 13.59 1.74
C PHE A 105 -0.82 15.09 1.79
N GLU A 106 -1.00 15.82 0.69
CA GLU A 106 -0.77 17.26 0.66
C GLU A 106 -1.89 18.01 1.40
N THR A 107 -3.14 17.61 1.15
CA THR A 107 -4.33 18.24 1.73
C THR A 107 -4.85 17.53 2.98
N ASN A 108 -4.30 16.37 3.33
CA ASN A 108 -4.78 15.48 4.41
C ASN A 108 -6.26 15.10 4.25
N LYS A 109 -6.68 14.86 3.00
CA LYS A 109 -8.04 14.39 2.69
C LYS A 109 -8.07 12.89 2.53
N PHE A 110 -9.16 12.28 2.98
CA PHE A 110 -9.48 10.88 2.77
C PHE A 110 -10.89 10.82 2.21
N ASN A 111 -11.06 10.26 1.00
CA ASN A 111 -12.36 10.14 0.35
C ASN A 111 -12.54 8.74 -0.23
N TYR A 112 -13.80 8.35 -0.44
CA TYR A 112 -14.13 7.22 -1.29
C TYR A 112 -14.40 7.68 -2.71
N PHE A 113 -13.92 6.90 -3.67
CA PHE A 113 -14.31 6.96 -5.07
C PHE A 113 -15.13 5.71 -5.39
N ILE A 114 -16.45 5.87 -5.53
CA ILE A 114 -17.39 4.80 -5.84
C ILE A 114 -18.17 5.24 -7.08
N PRO A 115 -17.81 4.77 -8.29
CA PRO A 115 -18.59 5.05 -9.49
C PRO A 115 -20.02 4.53 -9.35
N GLU A 116 -20.99 5.31 -9.83
CA GLU A 116 -22.40 4.96 -9.76
C GLU A 116 -22.96 4.47 -11.11
N GLY A 117 -24.21 4.00 -11.08
CA GLY A 117 -24.94 3.54 -12.27
C GLY A 117 -24.25 2.39 -12.99
N GLN A 118 -24.22 2.45 -14.32
CA GLN A 118 -23.66 1.40 -15.18
C GLN A 118 -22.12 1.26 -15.08
N TYR A 119 -21.44 2.21 -14.42
CA TYR A 119 -19.98 2.18 -14.22
C TYR A 119 -19.58 1.63 -12.85
N ARG A 120 -20.56 1.21 -12.05
CA ARG A 120 -20.34 0.65 -10.71
C ARG A 120 -19.38 -0.53 -10.77
N LEU A 121 -18.31 -0.44 -9.98
CA LEU A 121 -17.35 -1.52 -9.83
C LEU A 121 -17.96 -2.62 -8.96
N LYS A 122 -17.56 -3.87 -9.20
CA LYS A 122 -18.04 -5.03 -8.46
C LYS A 122 -16.95 -5.65 -7.59
N LEU A 123 -15.75 -5.82 -8.14
CA LEU A 123 -14.61 -6.35 -7.39
C LEU A 123 -13.31 -5.73 -7.91
N PRO A 124 -13.07 -4.43 -7.64
CA PRO A 124 -11.84 -3.76 -8.02
C PRO A 124 -10.65 -4.36 -7.26
N LEU A 125 -9.61 -4.79 -7.98
CA LEU A 125 -8.49 -5.52 -7.38
C LEU A 125 -7.20 -4.70 -7.32
N ASN A 126 -6.83 -4.05 -8.43
CA ASN A 126 -5.68 -3.15 -8.50
C ASN A 126 -6.01 -1.92 -9.35
N CYS A 127 -5.18 -0.89 -9.18
CA CYS A 127 -5.27 0.33 -9.98
C CYS A 127 -3.89 0.85 -10.38
N TYR A 128 -3.90 1.72 -11.40
CA TYR A 128 -2.75 2.47 -11.86
C TYR A 128 -3.21 3.86 -12.30
N VAL A 129 -2.45 4.89 -11.95
CA VAL A 129 -2.69 6.27 -12.42
C VAL A 129 -1.55 6.69 -13.33
N ASP A 130 -1.88 7.00 -14.57
CA ASP A 130 -0.87 7.37 -15.55
C ASP A 130 -0.41 8.84 -15.40
N LYS A 131 0.56 9.25 -16.24
CA LYS A 131 1.11 10.60 -16.21
C LYS A 131 0.11 11.71 -16.55
N ASN A 132 -1.01 11.37 -17.19
CA ASN A 132 -2.07 12.29 -17.57
C ASN A 132 -3.25 12.23 -16.57
N ASN A 133 -3.02 11.68 -15.37
CA ASN A 133 -4.00 11.48 -14.31
C ASN A 133 -5.19 10.58 -14.71
N LYS A 134 -5.04 9.70 -15.71
CA LYS A 134 -6.06 8.68 -15.99
C LYS A 134 -5.92 7.54 -15.00
N LEU A 135 -7.03 7.17 -14.35
CA LEU A 135 -7.14 6.09 -13.39
C LEU A 135 -7.63 4.81 -14.09
N TYR A 136 -6.79 3.79 -14.10
CA TYR A 136 -7.07 2.46 -14.61
C TYR A 136 -7.38 1.53 -13.44
N ILE A 137 -8.50 0.81 -13.47
CA ILE A 137 -8.92 -0.09 -12.38
C ILE A 137 -9.25 -1.46 -12.95
N THR A 138 -8.59 -2.50 -12.44
CA THR A 138 -8.93 -3.88 -12.80
C THR A 138 -10.14 -4.35 -12.00
N ASP A 139 -11.18 -4.84 -12.68
CA ASP A 139 -12.32 -5.48 -12.02
C ASP A 139 -12.44 -6.94 -12.47
N ILE A 140 -12.13 -7.85 -11.55
CA ILE A 140 -12.09 -9.28 -11.86
C ILE A 140 -13.49 -9.89 -12.03
N ALA A 141 -14.49 -9.35 -11.32
CA ALA A 141 -15.85 -9.85 -11.40
C ALA A 141 -16.56 -9.39 -12.69
N LEU A 142 -16.20 -8.20 -13.18
CA LEU A 142 -16.69 -7.65 -14.45
C LEU A 142 -15.79 -7.98 -15.65
N GLN A 143 -14.67 -8.67 -15.41
CA GLN A 143 -13.74 -9.17 -16.44
C GLN A 143 -13.21 -8.07 -17.37
N LYS A 144 -12.94 -6.89 -16.81
CA LYS A 144 -12.52 -5.73 -17.61
C LYS A 144 -11.67 -4.76 -16.80
N VAL A 145 -10.98 -3.89 -17.51
CA VAL A 145 -10.30 -2.72 -16.94
C VAL A 145 -11.14 -1.50 -17.23
N PHE A 146 -11.49 -0.74 -16.18
CA PHE A 146 -12.12 0.57 -16.32
C PHE A 146 -11.08 1.67 -16.41
N VAL A 147 -11.41 2.73 -17.14
CA VAL A 147 -10.58 3.94 -17.26
C VAL A 147 -11.42 5.15 -16.93
N PHE A 148 -10.95 5.95 -15.97
CA PHE A 148 -11.53 7.22 -15.57
C PHE A 148 -10.50 8.34 -15.76
N ASP A 149 -10.95 9.59 -15.91
CA ASP A 149 -10.05 10.75 -15.83
C ASP A 149 -9.73 11.11 -14.37
N GLY A 150 -8.95 12.19 -14.18
CA GLY A 150 -8.51 12.65 -12.86
C GLY A 150 -9.64 13.16 -11.96
N ASP A 151 -10.80 13.50 -12.56
CA ASP A 151 -12.00 13.96 -11.86
C ASP A 151 -12.98 12.81 -11.58
N GLY A 152 -12.65 11.60 -12.01
CA GLY A 152 -13.47 10.40 -11.81
C GLY A 152 -14.55 10.21 -12.86
N THR A 153 -14.50 10.94 -13.98
CA THR A 153 -15.42 10.74 -15.10
C THR A 153 -15.02 9.50 -15.89
N TYR A 154 -16.00 8.65 -16.20
CA TYR A 154 -15.77 7.45 -17.00
C TYR A 154 -15.32 7.80 -18.42
N ILE A 155 -14.21 7.21 -18.86
CA ILE A 155 -13.69 7.34 -20.22
C ILE A 155 -14.08 6.11 -21.04
N THR A 156 -13.67 4.92 -20.59
CA THR A 156 -13.86 3.68 -21.34
C THR A 156 -13.66 2.43 -20.45
N SER A 157 -13.94 1.25 -21.00
CA SER A 157 -13.51 -0.02 -20.44
C SER A 157 -13.19 -1.02 -21.55
N PHE A 158 -12.26 -1.94 -21.29
CA PHE A 158 -11.78 -2.90 -22.28
C PHE A 158 -11.47 -4.26 -21.65
N GLY A 159 -11.34 -5.30 -22.49
CA GLY A 159 -10.96 -6.66 -22.09
C GLY A 159 -12.13 -7.63 -21.88
N LYS A 160 -13.37 -7.14 -21.71
CA LYS A 160 -14.55 -8.00 -21.53
C LYS A 160 -14.75 -8.96 -22.70
N ASP A 161 -14.52 -8.50 -23.92
CA ASP A 161 -14.59 -9.28 -25.17
C ASP A 161 -13.54 -10.41 -25.22
N LYS A 162 -12.51 -10.33 -24.38
CA LYS A 162 -11.43 -11.33 -24.26
C LYS A 162 -11.58 -12.24 -23.04
N ASN A 163 -12.68 -12.10 -22.26
CA ASN A 163 -12.93 -12.87 -21.04
C ASN A 163 -11.73 -12.90 -20.08
N ILE A 164 -11.11 -11.73 -19.86
CA ILE A 164 -9.94 -11.60 -19.00
C ILE A 164 -10.30 -11.71 -17.53
N LYS A 165 -9.38 -12.19 -16.69
CA LYS A 165 -9.44 -12.05 -15.23
C LYS A 165 -8.32 -11.12 -14.75
N PRO A 166 -8.51 -9.80 -14.91
CA PRO A 166 -7.43 -8.82 -14.76
C PRO A 166 -7.07 -8.71 -13.28
N SER A 167 -5.87 -9.17 -12.93
CA SER A 167 -5.36 -9.10 -11.56
C SER A 167 -4.59 -7.81 -11.30
N ASP A 168 -3.89 -7.27 -12.30
CA ASP A 168 -3.13 -6.03 -12.20
C ASP A 168 -3.02 -5.32 -13.55
N VAL A 169 -2.73 -4.01 -13.52
CA VAL A 169 -2.55 -3.17 -14.71
C VAL A 169 -1.36 -2.24 -14.54
N PHE A 170 -0.58 -2.06 -15.61
CA PHE A 170 0.46 -1.04 -15.70
C PHE A 170 0.38 -0.33 -17.05
N VAL A 171 0.60 0.98 -17.06
CA VAL A 171 0.53 1.79 -18.28
C VAL A 171 1.85 2.53 -18.51
N ASN A 172 2.52 2.25 -19.63
CA ASN A 172 3.70 3.00 -20.05
C ASN A 172 3.31 4.13 -21.04
N SER A 173 4.24 4.61 -21.85
CA SER A 173 3.96 5.67 -22.85
C SER A 173 3.10 5.21 -24.02
N GLN A 174 3.14 3.92 -24.38
CA GLN A 174 2.55 3.38 -25.62
C GLN A 174 1.51 2.29 -25.39
N ASN A 175 1.69 1.48 -24.34
CA ASN A 175 0.91 0.27 -24.09
C ASN A 175 0.37 0.22 -22.66
N ILE A 176 -0.67 -0.60 -22.52
CA ILE A 176 -1.28 -1.02 -21.27
C ILE A 176 -1.01 -2.52 -21.12
N PHE A 177 -0.40 -2.92 -20.03
CA PHE A 177 -0.11 -4.31 -19.69
C PHE A 177 -1.08 -4.76 -18.61
N VAL A 178 -1.76 -5.88 -18.83
CA VAL A 178 -2.75 -6.42 -17.90
C VAL A 178 -2.37 -7.85 -17.55
N ALA A 179 -2.12 -8.12 -16.27
CA ALA A 179 -1.97 -9.49 -15.80
C ALA A 179 -3.34 -10.18 -15.84
N ASP A 180 -3.44 -11.25 -16.62
CA ASP A 180 -4.66 -12.01 -16.82
C ASP A 180 -4.52 -13.35 -16.10
N SER A 181 -4.76 -13.30 -14.79
CA SER A 181 -4.60 -14.44 -13.88
C SER A 181 -5.45 -15.66 -14.22
N GLY A 182 -6.48 -15.49 -15.06
CA GLY A 182 -7.39 -16.55 -15.47
C GLY A 182 -6.95 -17.26 -16.74
N ASN A 183 -6.15 -16.59 -17.56
CA ASN A 183 -5.66 -17.09 -18.85
C ASN A 183 -4.14 -17.17 -18.90
N ASN A 184 -3.46 -17.16 -17.75
CA ASN A 184 -2.05 -17.50 -17.62
C ASN A 184 -1.11 -16.66 -18.48
N ARG A 185 -1.42 -15.36 -18.60
CA ARG A 185 -0.74 -14.47 -19.54
C ARG A 185 -0.77 -13.01 -19.10
N ILE A 186 0.04 -12.21 -19.76
CA ILE A 186 -0.03 -10.75 -19.77
C ILE A 186 -0.61 -10.32 -21.12
N ASN A 187 -1.74 -9.63 -21.09
CA ASN A 187 -2.32 -9.00 -22.29
C ASN A 187 -1.73 -7.60 -22.46
N VAL A 188 -1.44 -7.24 -23.71
CA VAL A 188 -0.93 -5.92 -24.08
C VAL A 188 -1.93 -5.23 -24.99
N TYR A 189 -2.32 -4.02 -24.62
CA TYR A 189 -3.23 -3.16 -25.36
C TYR A 189 -2.53 -1.88 -25.77
N ASN A 190 -2.97 -1.30 -26.87
CA ASN A 190 -2.58 0.03 -27.28
C ASN A 190 -3.14 1.07 -26.30
N LYS A 191 -2.31 1.99 -25.79
CA LYS A 191 -2.74 2.99 -24.80
C LYS A 191 -3.74 4.01 -25.34
N GLU A 192 -3.61 4.39 -26.60
CA GLU A 192 -4.44 5.44 -27.20
C GLU A 192 -5.79 4.90 -27.65
N THR A 193 -5.80 3.73 -28.30
CA THR A 193 -7.01 3.14 -28.87
C THR A 193 -7.69 2.12 -27.97
N TYR A 194 -7.04 1.68 -26.89
CA TYR A 194 -7.47 0.60 -25.98
C TYR A 194 -7.71 -0.76 -26.67
N LYS A 195 -7.23 -0.92 -27.90
CA LYS A 195 -7.33 -2.17 -28.65
C LYS A 195 -6.28 -3.16 -28.21
N PHE A 196 -6.67 -4.43 -28.13
CA PHE A 196 -5.75 -5.54 -27.87
C PHE A 196 -4.72 -5.63 -29.01
N GLU A 197 -3.44 -5.80 -28.65
CA GLU A 197 -2.34 -5.94 -29.62
C GLU A 197 -1.78 -7.37 -29.60
N TYR A 198 -1.33 -7.86 -28.44
CA TYR A 198 -0.78 -9.21 -28.28
C TYR A 198 -0.82 -9.68 -26.83
N TYR A 199 -0.40 -10.91 -26.58
CA TYR A 199 -0.20 -11.45 -25.24
C TYR A 199 1.09 -12.27 -25.17
N PHE A 200 1.64 -12.41 -23.96
CA PHE A 200 2.77 -13.28 -23.67
C PHE A 200 2.64 -13.89 -22.27
N PRO A 201 3.33 -15.01 -21.97
CA PRO A 201 4.14 -15.81 -22.89
C PRO A 201 3.29 -16.58 -23.92
N LYS A 202 3.94 -17.04 -25.00
CA LYS A 202 3.39 -18.04 -25.94
C LYS A 202 4.06 -19.38 -25.60
N SER A 203 3.57 -20.03 -24.57
CA SER A 203 4.23 -21.21 -23.98
C SER A 203 3.20 -22.18 -23.41
N GLU A 204 3.64 -23.41 -23.17
CA GLU A 204 2.83 -24.48 -22.57
C GLU A 204 3.28 -24.77 -21.14
N SER A 205 2.41 -25.42 -20.35
CA SER A 205 2.75 -25.77 -18.97
C SER A 205 3.99 -26.64 -18.93
N GLY A 206 4.98 -26.24 -18.14
CA GLY A 206 6.29 -26.90 -18.04
C GLY A 206 7.42 -26.08 -18.67
N ASP A 207 7.12 -25.17 -19.59
CA ASP A 207 8.12 -24.26 -20.13
C ASP A 207 8.61 -23.28 -19.04
N ALA A 208 9.90 -22.95 -19.07
CA ALA A 208 10.50 -22.05 -18.07
C ALA A 208 9.81 -20.67 -17.99
N ASN A 209 9.27 -20.20 -19.13
CA ASN A 209 8.59 -18.91 -19.25
C ASN A 209 7.08 -18.99 -18.99
N TYR A 210 6.48 -20.17 -18.83
CA TYR A 210 5.04 -20.33 -18.66
C TYR A 210 4.55 -19.74 -17.35
N LEU A 211 3.49 -18.92 -17.42
CA LEU A 211 2.84 -18.35 -16.25
C LEU A 211 1.70 -19.26 -15.77
N TYR A 212 1.56 -19.48 -14.47
CA TYR A 212 0.48 -20.31 -13.89
C TYR A 212 -0.65 -19.47 -13.30
N LYS A 213 -0.33 -18.36 -12.64
CA LYS A 213 -1.31 -17.42 -12.08
C LYS A 213 -0.65 -16.06 -11.82
N PRO A 214 -0.43 -15.24 -12.85
CA PRO A 214 0.21 -13.94 -12.71
C PRO A 214 -0.64 -13.04 -11.80
N ALA A 215 -0.11 -12.69 -10.63
CA ALA A 215 -0.84 -11.99 -9.58
C ALA A 215 -0.67 -10.47 -9.69
N ASN A 216 0.58 -10.00 -9.87
CA ASN A 216 0.90 -8.60 -10.06
C ASN A 216 2.00 -8.44 -11.11
N LEU A 217 2.13 -7.22 -11.62
CA LEU A 217 3.23 -6.87 -12.51
C LEU A 217 3.74 -5.46 -12.22
N THR A 218 5.02 -5.24 -12.50
CA THR A 218 5.59 -3.89 -12.55
C THR A 218 6.56 -3.79 -13.73
N ILE A 219 6.69 -2.59 -14.28
CA ILE A 219 7.55 -2.34 -15.45
C ILE A 219 8.53 -1.25 -15.09
N THR A 220 9.81 -1.57 -15.25
CA THR A 220 10.92 -0.61 -15.12
C THR A 220 12.06 -1.06 -16.02
N ASN A 221 12.90 -0.11 -16.47
CA ASN A 221 14.07 -0.40 -17.32
C ASN A 221 13.75 -1.30 -18.53
N ASN A 222 12.61 -1.08 -19.18
CA ASN A 222 12.10 -1.87 -20.32
C ASN A 222 11.92 -3.37 -20.05
N LYS A 223 11.77 -3.76 -18.78
CA LYS A 223 11.48 -5.13 -18.34
C LYS A 223 10.13 -5.19 -17.64
N VAL A 224 9.40 -6.27 -17.89
CA VAL A 224 8.16 -6.62 -17.20
C VAL A 224 8.49 -7.66 -16.15
N PHE A 225 8.29 -7.31 -14.88
CA PHE A 225 8.46 -8.22 -13.75
C PHE A 225 7.08 -8.70 -13.33
N VAL A 226 6.88 -10.02 -13.31
CA VAL A 226 5.60 -10.64 -13.01
C VAL A 226 5.79 -11.55 -11.82
N SER A 227 5.05 -11.31 -10.74
CA SER A 227 4.95 -12.26 -9.64
C SER A 227 3.91 -13.32 -9.99
N ASP A 228 4.33 -14.57 -10.01
CA ASP A 228 3.47 -15.68 -10.38
C ASP A 228 3.14 -16.51 -9.13
N MET A 229 1.90 -16.34 -8.66
CA MET A 229 1.41 -17.03 -7.47
C MET A 229 1.28 -18.54 -7.70
N GLY A 230 1.12 -18.98 -8.95
CA GLY A 230 0.93 -20.38 -9.27
C GLY A 230 2.23 -21.19 -9.23
N SER A 231 3.34 -20.61 -9.71
CA SER A 231 4.68 -21.21 -9.69
C SER A 231 5.53 -20.86 -8.48
N GLY A 232 5.10 -19.88 -7.66
CA GLY A 232 5.92 -19.42 -6.52
C GLY A 232 7.22 -18.76 -6.97
N ASP A 233 7.19 -18.00 -8.07
CA ASP A 233 8.37 -17.37 -8.63
C ASP A 233 8.07 -15.96 -9.19
N ILE A 234 9.13 -15.30 -9.66
CA ILE A 234 9.07 -14.03 -10.37
C ILE A 234 9.62 -14.27 -11.76
N LYS A 235 8.84 -13.98 -12.80
CA LYS A 235 9.29 -14.07 -14.19
C LYS A 235 9.51 -12.69 -14.77
N ILE A 236 10.63 -12.54 -15.47
CA ILE A 236 11.05 -11.28 -16.07
C ILE A 236 11.03 -11.44 -17.59
N PHE A 237 10.37 -10.50 -18.25
CA PHE A 237 10.26 -10.44 -19.70
C PHE A 237 10.73 -9.07 -20.22
N THR A 238 11.04 -8.98 -21.51
CA THR A 238 11.09 -7.68 -22.20
C THR A 238 9.66 -7.14 -22.41
N LEU A 239 9.53 -5.87 -22.81
CA LEU A 239 8.24 -5.31 -23.19
C LEU A 239 7.53 -6.11 -24.31
N LYS A 240 8.29 -6.75 -25.21
CA LYS A 240 7.76 -7.59 -26.31
C LYS A 240 7.40 -9.01 -25.86
N GLY A 241 7.52 -9.34 -24.57
CA GLY A 241 7.19 -10.65 -24.03
C GLY A 241 8.28 -11.72 -24.19
N VAL A 242 9.49 -11.34 -24.59
CA VAL A 242 10.64 -12.27 -24.61
C VAL A 242 11.06 -12.56 -23.18
N TYR A 243 11.09 -13.83 -22.80
CA TYR A 243 11.53 -14.28 -21.48
C TYR A 243 13.02 -13.99 -21.26
N LEU A 244 13.35 -13.46 -20.09
CA LEU A 244 14.71 -13.12 -19.70
C LEU A 244 15.23 -14.06 -18.63
N LYS A 245 14.50 -14.19 -17.52
CA LYS A 245 14.87 -15.08 -16.40
C LYS A 245 13.74 -15.25 -15.39
N THR A 246 13.93 -16.22 -14.52
CA THR A 246 13.13 -16.46 -13.31
C THR A 246 13.97 -16.18 -12.06
N ILE A 247 13.34 -15.66 -11.01
CA ILE A 247 13.90 -15.49 -9.67
C ILE A 247 13.01 -16.25 -8.69
N SER A 248 13.62 -16.88 -7.68
CA SER A 248 12.95 -17.75 -6.73
C SER A 248 12.38 -19.02 -7.38
N LYS A 249 11.83 -19.89 -6.53
CA LYS A 249 11.05 -21.08 -6.86
C LYS A 249 10.01 -21.32 -5.77
N TYR A 250 9.02 -22.15 -6.06
CA TYR A 250 8.14 -22.66 -5.02
C TYR A 250 8.91 -23.45 -3.96
N GLY A 251 8.75 -23.07 -2.70
CA GLY A 251 9.41 -23.78 -1.60
C GLY A 251 9.33 -23.02 -0.29
N LYS A 252 9.92 -23.60 0.76
CA LYS A 252 9.91 -23.03 2.11
C LYS A 252 11.30 -22.64 2.63
N ASN A 253 12.32 -22.66 1.77
CA ASN A 253 13.66 -22.25 2.16
C ASN A 253 13.79 -20.73 2.11
N ILE A 254 14.88 -20.22 2.69
CA ILE A 254 15.24 -18.80 2.59
C ILE A 254 15.38 -18.42 1.11
N GLY A 255 14.62 -17.42 0.66
CA GLY A 255 14.63 -16.96 -0.74
C GLY A 255 13.69 -17.72 -1.67
N ASP A 256 13.00 -18.77 -1.20
CA ASP A 256 11.87 -19.36 -1.90
C ASP A 256 10.60 -18.52 -1.66
N LEU A 257 9.62 -18.65 -2.57
CA LEU A 257 8.32 -17.98 -2.46
C LEU A 257 7.20 -19.03 -2.51
N VAL A 258 6.21 -18.90 -1.63
CA VAL A 258 5.05 -19.82 -1.59
C VAL A 258 3.81 -19.17 -2.21
N ARG A 259 3.54 -17.91 -1.85
CA ARG A 259 2.36 -17.20 -2.34
C ARG A 259 2.71 -15.76 -2.72
N PRO A 260 3.54 -15.56 -3.75
CA PRO A 260 3.92 -14.23 -4.17
C PRO A 260 2.70 -13.46 -4.69
N LYS A 261 2.57 -12.20 -4.29
CA LYS A 261 1.52 -11.29 -4.74
C LYS A 261 2.14 -9.98 -5.23
N GLY A 262 2.01 -8.87 -4.52
CA GLY A 262 2.54 -7.57 -4.90
C GLY A 262 4.02 -7.60 -5.21
N ILE A 263 4.42 -6.88 -6.26
CA ILE A 263 5.80 -6.73 -6.69
C ILE A 263 6.10 -5.25 -6.95
N ALA A 264 7.26 -4.79 -6.49
CA ALA A 264 7.82 -3.47 -6.79
C ALA A 264 9.31 -3.59 -7.08
N VAL A 265 9.86 -2.67 -7.87
CA VAL A 265 11.29 -2.64 -8.18
C VAL A 265 11.82 -1.23 -7.92
N ASP A 266 12.91 -1.14 -7.18
CA ASP A 266 13.54 0.13 -6.82
C ASP A 266 14.46 0.66 -7.94
N LYS A 267 15.05 1.85 -7.75
CA LYS A 267 15.93 2.49 -8.74
C LYS A 267 17.25 1.72 -8.97
N GLU A 268 17.62 0.82 -8.07
CA GLU A 268 18.83 -0.04 -8.16
C GLU A 268 18.51 -1.43 -8.75
N GLU A 269 17.27 -1.64 -9.22
CA GLU A 269 16.73 -2.93 -9.64
C GLU A 269 16.69 -3.99 -8.51
N ASN A 270 16.56 -3.57 -7.26
CA ASN A 270 16.16 -4.47 -6.19
C ASN A 270 14.64 -4.72 -6.27
N ILE A 271 14.26 -5.98 -6.16
CA ILE A 271 12.92 -6.49 -6.42
C ILE A 271 12.28 -6.87 -5.08
N TYR A 272 11.21 -6.17 -4.73
CA TYR A 272 10.43 -6.35 -3.52
C TYR A 272 9.21 -7.19 -3.86
N VAL A 273 9.04 -8.33 -3.20
CA VAL A 273 7.87 -9.20 -3.41
C VAL A 273 7.23 -9.54 -2.08
N VAL A 274 5.92 -9.31 -2.01
CA VAL A 274 5.08 -9.82 -0.93
C VAL A 274 4.96 -11.33 -1.06
N ASP A 275 5.35 -12.07 -0.01
CA ASP A 275 4.92 -13.45 0.15
C ASP A 275 3.81 -13.53 1.21
N ALA A 276 2.60 -13.76 0.74
CA ALA A 276 1.42 -13.78 1.61
C ALA A 276 1.35 -15.01 2.51
N SER A 277 2.11 -16.07 2.22
CA SER A 277 2.18 -17.27 3.06
C SER A 277 3.19 -17.13 4.19
N PHE A 278 4.28 -16.39 3.95
CA PHE A 278 5.24 -16.03 5.00
C PHE A 278 4.91 -14.71 5.72
N GLU A 279 3.87 -14.02 5.26
CA GLU A 279 3.45 -12.71 5.78
C GLU A 279 4.60 -11.71 5.84
N ASN A 280 5.41 -11.68 4.77
CA ASN A 280 6.59 -10.84 4.68
C ASN A 280 6.71 -10.19 3.29
N VAL A 281 7.66 -9.28 3.18
CA VAL A 281 8.22 -8.83 1.90
C VAL A 281 9.66 -9.29 1.82
N GLN A 282 9.99 -10.02 0.76
CA GLN A 282 11.35 -10.43 0.43
C GLN A 282 11.95 -9.46 -0.61
N ILE A 283 13.25 -9.17 -0.47
CA ILE A 283 13.97 -8.25 -1.34
C ILE A 283 15.10 -9.00 -2.03
N PHE A 284 15.06 -9.08 -3.34
CA PHE A 284 16.09 -9.69 -4.17
C PHE A 284 16.87 -8.60 -4.90
N ASN A 285 18.17 -8.79 -5.13
CA ASN A 285 18.89 -7.90 -6.02
C ASN A 285 18.60 -8.21 -7.50
N LYS A 286 19.15 -7.40 -8.41
CA LYS A 286 19.01 -7.60 -9.85
C LYS A 286 19.52 -8.94 -10.38
N LYS A 287 20.36 -9.67 -9.63
CA LYS A 287 20.82 -11.03 -9.99
C LYS A 287 19.82 -12.10 -9.56
N GLY A 288 18.96 -11.82 -8.58
CA GLY A 288 18.01 -12.76 -7.98
C GLY A 288 18.46 -13.31 -6.63
N GLU A 289 19.52 -12.72 -6.04
CA GLU A 289 20.01 -13.11 -4.73
C GLU A 289 19.19 -12.39 -3.65
N LEU A 290 18.73 -13.12 -2.64
CA LEU A 290 18.01 -12.53 -1.51
C LEU A 290 18.93 -11.60 -0.71
N LEU A 291 18.48 -10.36 -0.48
CA LEU A 291 19.18 -9.33 0.29
C LEU A 291 18.70 -9.24 1.74
N LEU A 292 17.37 -9.28 1.93
CA LEU A 292 16.68 -9.09 3.20
C LEU A 292 15.21 -9.50 3.04
N PHE A 293 14.55 -9.84 4.14
CA PHE A 293 13.09 -9.82 4.24
C PHE A 293 12.67 -9.04 5.49
N PHE A 294 11.45 -8.52 5.49
CA PHE A 294 10.85 -7.81 6.63
C PHE A 294 9.36 -8.08 6.72
N GLY A 295 8.78 -7.80 7.88
CA GLY A 295 7.46 -8.31 8.25
C GLY A 295 7.56 -9.60 9.05
N GLY A 296 6.52 -10.42 8.95
CA GLY A 296 6.33 -11.64 9.71
C GLY A 296 4.87 -11.82 10.11
N HIS A 297 4.56 -12.97 10.68
CA HIS A 297 3.23 -13.25 11.20
C HIS A 297 2.79 -12.22 12.23
N TYR A 298 1.54 -11.75 12.12
CA TYR A 298 1.03 -10.66 12.95
C TYR A 298 1.12 -10.97 14.45
N LYS A 299 2.05 -10.29 15.13
CA LYS A 299 2.20 -10.31 16.59
C LYS A 299 2.36 -8.91 17.15
N SER A 300 2.89 -7.98 16.35
CA SER A 300 3.26 -6.64 16.76
C SER A 300 3.31 -5.68 15.57
N LYS A 301 3.59 -4.40 15.85
CA LYS A 301 3.79 -3.38 14.82
C LYS A 301 4.89 -3.78 13.84
N GLY A 302 4.63 -3.60 12.55
CA GLY A 302 5.57 -3.99 11.49
C GLY A 302 5.45 -5.44 11.04
N ASP A 303 4.64 -6.25 11.70
CA ASP A 303 4.21 -7.55 11.17
C ASP A 303 3.04 -7.35 10.18
N MET A 304 2.73 -8.40 9.43
CA MET A 304 1.74 -8.36 8.35
C MET A 304 0.65 -9.40 8.57
N TRP A 305 -0.53 -9.17 8.00
CA TRP A 305 -1.61 -10.16 8.03
C TRP A 305 -2.27 -10.28 6.67
N LEU A 306 -1.97 -11.40 6.01
CA LEU A 306 -2.28 -11.66 4.61
C LEU A 306 -1.95 -10.46 3.70
N PRO A 307 -0.67 -10.08 3.60
CA PRO A 307 -0.28 -8.95 2.77
C PRO A 307 -0.62 -9.21 1.29
N THR A 308 -0.84 -8.13 0.54
CA THR A 308 -1.32 -8.16 -0.85
C THR A 308 -0.45 -7.38 -1.82
N LYS A 309 -0.21 -6.09 -1.56
CA LYS A 309 0.58 -5.21 -2.42
C LYS A 309 1.80 -4.69 -1.68
N VAL A 310 2.93 -4.57 -2.37
CA VAL A 310 4.04 -3.70 -1.97
C VAL A 310 4.22 -2.63 -3.04
N MET A 311 4.50 -1.39 -2.63
CA MET A 311 4.86 -0.31 -3.54
C MET A 311 5.94 0.58 -2.93
N ILE A 312 6.73 1.23 -3.79
CA ILE A 312 7.82 2.11 -3.38
C ILE A 312 7.46 3.54 -3.78
N ASP A 313 7.73 4.48 -2.88
CA ASP A 313 7.50 5.90 -3.12
C ASP A 313 8.74 6.73 -2.74
N TYR A 314 9.14 7.63 -3.64
CA TYR A 314 10.30 8.51 -3.47
C TYR A 314 9.90 9.96 -3.18
N ASP A 315 8.62 10.31 -3.37
CA ASP A 315 8.21 11.71 -3.51
C ASP A 315 7.57 12.25 -2.23
N ASN A 316 7.05 11.39 -1.35
CA ASN A 316 6.28 11.79 -0.17
C ASN A 316 7.05 11.70 1.15
N LEU A 317 8.38 11.72 1.11
CA LEU A 317 9.23 11.46 2.28
C LEU A 317 8.92 12.42 3.43
N LYS A 318 8.80 13.72 3.14
CA LYS A 318 8.54 14.79 4.11
C LYS A 318 7.31 14.52 4.99
N TYR A 319 6.26 13.89 4.45
CA TYR A 319 5.06 13.56 5.22
C TYR A 319 5.35 12.55 6.35
N PHE A 320 6.29 11.63 6.10
CA PHE A 320 6.59 10.49 6.97
C PHE A 320 7.91 10.62 7.75
N GLU A 321 8.75 11.62 7.46
CA GLU A 321 10.02 11.87 8.16
C GLU A 321 9.87 11.94 9.68
N LYS A 322 8.75 12.50 10.18
CA LYS A 322 8.45 12.58 11.61
C LYS A 322 8.42 11.22 12.34
N TYR A 323 8.26 10.11 11.61
CA TYR A 323 8.22 8.76 12.17
C TYR A 323 9.61 8.09 12.19
N VAL A 324 10.57 8.61 11.45
CA VAL A 324 11.91 8.03 11.28
C VAL A 324 12.72 8.23 12.56
N ASP A 325 13.48 7.20 12.96
CA ASP A 325 14.41 7.33 14.09
C ASP A 325 15.51 8.33 13.73
N GLN A 326 15.82 9.24 14.66
CA GLN A 326 16.71 10.38 14.44
C GLN A 326 18.12 9.98 13.98
N LYS A 327 18.54 8.73 14.25
CA LYS A 327 19.83 8.16 13.86
C LYS A 327 19.95 7.84 12.37
N PHE A 328 18.85 7.89 11.62
CA PHE A 328 18.82 7.49 10.22
C PHE A 328 18.27 8.57 9.30
N ASP A 329 18.71 8.52 8.04
CA ASP A 329 18.11 9.23 6.92
C ASP A 329 17.13 8.31 6.19
N LEU A 330 15.97 8.85 5.81
CA LEU A 330 14.99 8.17 4.97
C LEU A 330 15.36 8.29 3.50
N LYS A 331 15.45 7.17 2.79
CA LYS A 331 15.77 7.13 1.35
C LYS A 331 14.54 7.03 0.47
N TYR A 332 13.60 6.18 0.87
CA TYR A 332 12.30 6.02 0.23
C TYR A 332 11.34 5.28 1.14
N LEU A 333 10.06 5.38 0.83
CA LEU A 333 8.97 4.72 1.53
C LEU A 333 8.63 3.40 0.84
N ILE A 334 8.18 2.45 1.66
CA ILE A 334 7.67 1.16 1.21
C ILE A 334 6.30 0.99 1.85
N PHE A 335 5.25 0.94 1.04
CA PHE A 335 3.88 0.71 1.52
C PHE A 335 3.51 -0.74 1.29
N VAL A 336 2.84 -1.35 2.28
CA VAL A 336 2.35 -2.72 2.21
C VAL A 336 0.88 -2.76 2.61
N ALA A 337 0.02 -3.32 1.75
CA ALA A 337 -1.39 -3.55 2.08
C ALA A 337 -1.55 -4.89 2.82
N ASN A 338 -2.35 -4.89 3.89
CA ASN A 338 -2.75 -6.05 4.67
C ASN A 338 -4.27 -6.19 4.65
N GLN A 339 -4.79 -7.35 4.22
CA GLN A 339 -6.25 -7.55 4.17
C GLN A 339 -6.87 -7.67 5.56
N TYR A 340 -6.10 -8.14 6.53
CA TYR A 340 -6.55 -8.39 7.89
C TYR A 340 -5.67 -7.64 8.90
N GLY A 341 -6.04 -7.73 10.17
CA GLY A 341 -5.38 -7.01 11.24
C GLY A 341 -5.75 -5.52 11.30
N PRO A 342 -5.21 -4.81 12.29
CA PRO A 342 -5.49 -3.40 12.53
C PRO A 342 -4.64 -2.45 11.69
N ASP A 343 -3.56 -2.93 11.05
CA ASP A 343 -2.61 -2.12 10.26
C ASP A 343 -2.85 -2.32 8.76
N LYS A 344 -3.88 -1.66 8.20
CA LYS A 344 -4.39 -1.93 6.84
C LYS A 344 -3.40 -1.57 5.74
N VAL A 345 -2.80 -0.39 5.81
CA VAL A 345 -1.67 0.01 4.98
C VAL A 345 -0.50 0.30 5.90
N SER A 346 0.47 -0.60 5.95
CA SER A 346 1.70 -0.43 6.70
C SER A 346 2.72 0.37 5.89
N ILE A 347 3.39 1.33 6.52
CA ILE A 347 4.42 2.17 5.91
C ILE A 347 5.75 1.88 6.58
N TYR A 348 6.72 1.50 5.78
CA TYR A 348 8.10 1.29 6.15
C TYR A 348 8.99 2.31 5.44
N GLY A 349 10.16 2.57 5.99
CA GLY A 349 11.18 3.42 5.38
C GLY A 349 12.43 2.62 5.09
N ARG A 350 12.97 2.72 3.86
CA ARG A 350 14.35 2.36 3.60
C ARG A 350 15.24 3.42 4.24
N ILE A 351 16.07 3.02 5.18
CA ILE A 351 16.86 3.93 6.02
C ILE A 351 18.36 3.68 5.91
N THR A 352 19.17 4.72 6.11
CA THR A 352 20.63 4.60 6.24
C THR A 352 21.12 5.34 7.47
N PRO A 353 22.13 4.82 8.20
CA PRO A 353 22.70 5.55 9.33
C PRO A 353 23.18 6.93 8.90
N LYS A 354 22.88 7.95 9.70
CA LYS A 354 23.52 9.26 9.54
C LYS A 354 25.02 9.10 9.78
N LYS A 355 25.83 9.80 8.98
CA LYS A 355 27.25 9.95 9.29
C LYS A 355 27.33 10.65 10.65
N LYS A 356 28.13 10.12 11.57
CA LYS A 356 28.48 10.87 12.78
C LYS A 356 29.26 12.09 12.30
N GLU A 357 28.74 13.28 12.56
CA GLU A 357 29.48 14.53 12.42
C GLU A 357 30.63 14.58 13.42
#